data_AF-J7XYY4-F1
#
_entry.id   AF-J7XYY4-F1
#
_cell.length_a   1.000
_cell.length_b   1.000
_cell.length_c   1.000
_cell.angle_alpha   90.00
_cell.angle_beta   90.00
_cell.angle_gamma   90.00
#
_symmetry.space_group_name_H-M   'P 1'
#
loop_
_entity.id
_entity.type
_entity.pdbx_description
1 polymer ?
#
loop_
_entity_poly.entity_id
_entity_poly.type
_entity_poly.pdbx_seq_one_letter_code
_entity_poly.pdbx_strand_id
1 'polypeptide(L)'
;MGLFKFLFRRNDIKKQTEALEETPHNMESKLIITSTMGESSPTGKEHNDYYVYEWFVTSTNEVFYVGKGRSKRCKDKNRDEIFKNIQERLSIDTRIVYSNLSEEESLDKESELAIQRFFEGNTLINRITPFSIPNIYWLVEKRLGYSEEELYRNVDLSKRNWKSEVYQIAESLIVDSLPKKETMNLPQYDKVTLEDLLATHFIHRGVSHNTILEVFDFKVGDPFEELEKKVKEVESFVEKHGGRIYASQAKKAQSFIFKIDESKLGTAEMREKRPEVKMYRLYDVLQFIANFKN
;
A
#
# COMPACT_ATOMS: atom_id res chain seq x y z
N MET A 1 -3.03 46.71 -17.31
CA MET A 1 -1.87 47.24 -16.57
C MET A 1 -2.28 47.35 -15.11
N GLY A 2 -1.58 46.71 -14.18
CA GLY A 2 -1.87 46.86 -12.74
C GLY A 2 -1.42 45.68 -11.89
N LEU A 3 -0.10 45.51 -11.81
CA LEU A 3 0.59 44.64 -10.86
C LEU A 3 0.55 45.30 -9.47
N PHE A 4 0.23 44.59 -8.39
CA PHE A 4 0.64 45.01 -7.04
C PHE A 4 1.04 43.82 -6.17
N LYS A 5 2.35 43.76 -5.90
CA LYS A 5 2.99 43.07 -4.78
C LYS A 5 2.59 43.76 -3.48
N PHE A 6 2.49 43.02 -2.37
CA PHE A 6 2.96 43.55 -1.09
C PHE A 6 3.48 42.44 -0.16
N LEU A 7 4.74 42.60 0.24
CA LEU A 7 5.47 41.91 1.30
C LEU A 7 5.13 42.54 2.65
N PHE A 8 5.20 41.76 3.75
CA PHE A 8 5.65 42.13 5.11
C PHE A 8 5.28 40.96 6.06
N ARG A 9 5.97 40.62 7.16
CA ARG A 9 7.23 41.00 7.82
C ARG A 9 7.50 39.95 8.90
N ARG A 10 8.76 39.69 9.22
CA ARG A 10 9.22 38.86 10.36
C ARG A 10 9.29 39.68 11.66
N ASN A 11 9.16 38.96 12.79
CA ASN A 11 9.61 39.22 14.17
C ASN A 11 8.75 40.14 15.06
N ASP A 12 8.24 39.57 16.16
CA ASP A 12 8.65 39.81 17.56
C ASP A 12 7.96 38.72 18.43
N ILE A 13 8.61 38.02 19.37
CA ILE A 13 8.84 38.48 20.75
C ILE A 13 9.96 37.60 21.37
N LYS A 14 10.92 38.25 22.03
CA LYS A 14 11.95 37.64 22.89
C LYS A 14 11.62 37.87 24.36
N LYS A 15 12.01 36.87 25.17
CA LYS A 15 12.51 36.91 26.57
C LYS A 15 11.52 37.18 27.72
N GLN A 16 11.34 36.14 28.53
CA GLN A 16 11.73 36.18 29.95
C GLN A 16 12.58 34.92 30.26
N THR A 17 13.68 35.12 30.97
CA THR A 17 14.61 34.11 31.49
C THR A 17 14.88 34.43 32.96
N GLU A 18 15.35 33.42 33.70
CA GLU A 18 15.83 33.38 35.09
C GLU A 18 14.74 32.96 36.11
N ALA A 19 14.94 31.99 37.00
CA ALA A 19 16.02 31.04 37.27
C ALA A 19 15.43 29.90 38.14
N LEU A 20 15.96 28.68 38.01
CA LEU A 20 16.13 27.72 39.13
C LEU A 20 16.95 26.52 38.64
N GLU A 21 18.00 26.23 39.40
CA GLU A 21 19.09 25.28 39.16
C GLU A 21 18.69 23.79 39.34
N GLU A 22 19.36 22.95 38.55
CA GLU A 22 19.90 21.59 38.81
C GLU A 22 19.02 20.46 39.40
N THR A 23 18.67 19.46 38.57
CA THR A 23 19.32 18.11 38.47
C THR A 23 18.49 17.14 37.60
N PRO A 24 19.10 16.10 36.98
CA PRO A 24 18.53 15.42 35.81
C PRO A 24 17.76 14.15 36.17
N HIS A 25 16.52 14.03 35.69
CA HIS A 25 15.83 12.73 35.59
C HIS A 25 15.70 12.31 34.14
N ASN A 26 16.67 11.50 33.72
CA ASN A 26 16.61 10.66 32.54
C ASN A 26 15.61 9.52 32.81
N MET A 27 14.49 9.50 32.10
CA MET A 27 13.69 8.30 31.85
C MET A 27 13.14 8.39 30.42
N GLU A 28 13.96 8.01 29.45
CA GLU A 28 13.44 7.50 28.19
C GLU A 28 12.64 6.22 28.45
N SER A 29 11.34 6.28 28.18
CA SER A 29 10.49 5.11 28.04
C SER A 29 10.91 4.34 26.77
N LYS A 30 11.86 3.41 26.93
CA LYS A 30 12.13 2.37 25.94
C LYS A 30 10.88 1.50 25.78
N LEU A 31 10.10 1.77 24.74
CA LEU A 31 9.11 0.84 24.24
C LEU A 31 9.86 -0.30 23.55
N ILE A 32 10.08 -1.40 24.27
CA ILE A 32 10.64 -2.64 23.72
C ILE A 32 9.52 -3.32 22.93
N ILE A 33 9.56 -3.20 21.60
CA ILE A 33 8.79 -4.05 20.69
C ILE A 33 9.65 -5.28 20.41
N THR A 34 9.37 -6.38 21.12
CA THR A 34 9.89 -7.71 20.77
C THR A 34 9.15 -8.22 19.54
N SER A 35 9.68 -7.89 18.35
CA SER A 35 9.36 -8.62 17.13
C SER A 35 10.17 -9.92 17.11
N THR A 36 9.47 -11.05 17.20
CA THR A 36 10.03 -12.39 17.00
C THR A 36 10.16 -12.65 15.50
N MET A 37 11.31 -12.33 14.92
CA MET A 37 11.70 -12.75 13.57
C MET A 37 13.20 -13.05 13.53
N GLY A 38 13.54 -14.34 13.41
CA GLY A 38 14.83 -14.86 12.94
C GLY A 38 16.04 -14.63 13.86
N GLU A 39 16.50 -15.70 14.51
CA GLU A 39 17.84 -15.74 15.11
C GLU A 39 18.90 -15.50 14.03
N SER A 40 19.45 -14.29 13.97
CA SER A 40 20.75 -14.05 13.33
C SER A 40 21.83 -14.57 14.28
N SER A 41 22.61 -15.55 13.84
CA SER A 41 23.76 -16.08 14.58
C SER A 41 24.73 -14.95 14.99
N PRO A 42 25.30 -14.99 16.22
CA PRO A 42 26.12 -13.90 16.76
C PRO A 42 27.57 -13.98 16.28
N THR A 43 27.78 -13.94 14.97
CA THR A 43 29.12 -13.85 14.36
C THR A 43 29.06 -12.99 13.10
N GLY A 44 29.16 -11.67 13.24
CA GLY A 44 29.32 -10.79 12.09
C GLY A 44 29.64 -9.38 12.55
N LYS A 45 30.82 -8.87 12.21
CA LYS A 45 31.14 -7.45 12.38
C LYS A 45 30.09 -6.64 11.61
N GLU A 46 29.57 -5.58 12.21
CA GLU A 46 28.79 -4.59 11.49
C GLU A 46 29.66 -4.04 10.34
N HIS A 47 29.28 -4.36 9.11
CA HIS A 47 29.97 -3.90 7.93
C HIS A 47 29.23 -2.68 7.38
N ASN A 48 29.84 -1.50 7.56
CA ASN A 48 29.37 -0.25 6.97
C ASN A 48 29.82 -0.11 5.51
N ASP A 49 29.78 -1.19 4.73
CA ASP A 49 30.19 -1.23 3.32
C ASP A 49 29.00 -1.36 2.36
N TYR A 50 27.77 -1.28 2.87
CA TYR A 50 26.58 -1.20 2.04
C TYR A 50 26.40 0.20 1.44
N TYR A 51 25.75 0.22 0.29
CA TYR A 51 25.40 1.42 -0.45
C TYR A 51 24.07 1.24 -1.17
N VAL A 52 23.45 2.36 -1.52
CA VAL A 52 22.29 2.43 -2.41
C VAL A 52 22.72 3.12 -3.70
N TYR A 53 22.34 2.53 -4.82
CA TYR A 53 22.66 3.00 -6.16
C TYR A 53 21.41 3.08 -7.02
N GLU A 54 21.52 3.84 -8.10
CA GLU A 54 20.50 3.90 -9.13
C GLU A 54 21.12 3.70 -10.51
N TRP A 55 20.32 3.18 -11.44
CA TRP A 55 20.63 3.20 -12.86
C TRP A 55 19.77 4.24 -13.55
N PHE A 56 20.37 4.95 -14.49
CA PHE A 56 19.72 6.03 -15.22
C PHE A 56 20.10 6.01 -16.69
N VAL A 57 19.20 6.53 -17.51
CA VAL A 57 19.44 6.80 -18.93
C VAL A 57 20.28 8.06 -19.03
N THR A 58 21.47 7.97 -19.63
CA THR A 58 22.45 9.07 -19.66
C THR A 58 21.98 10.32 -20.41
N SER A 59 21.16 10.15 -21.45
CA SER A 59 20.65 11.26 -22.27
C SER A 59 19.56 12.08 -21.58
N THR A 60 18.74 11.45 -20.74
CA THR A 60 17.58 12.08 -20.08
C THR A 60 17.77 12.24 -18.57
N ASN A 61 18.77 11.58 -18.00
CA ASN A 61 18.96 11.39 -16.56
C ASN A 61 17.76 10.71 -15.87
N GLU A 62 16.88 10.06 -16.64
CA GLU A 62 15.74 9.31 -16.14
C GLU A 62 16.22 8.08 -15.37
N VAL A 63 15.84 7.99 -14.10
CA VAL A 63 16.18 6.86 -13.24
C VAL A 63 15.20 5.73 -13.51
N PHE A 64 15.69 4.52 -13.73
CA PHE A 64 14.80 3.38 -14.01
C PHE A 64 15.02 2.17 -13.10
N TYR A 65 16.02 2.24 -12.23
CA TYR A 65 16.29 1.18 -11.28
C TYR A 65 16.89 1.77 -10.00
N VAL A 66 16.42 1.32 -8.84
CA VAL A 66 17.03 1.63 -7.54
C VAL A 66 17.38 0.34 -6.84
N GLY A 67 18.59 0.22 -6.31
CA GLY A 67 19.01 -1.00 -5.62
C GLY A 67 19.97 -0.74 -4.46
N LYS A 68 20.00 -1.67 -3.50
CA LYS A 68 21.08 -1.78 -2.52
C LYS A 68 22.18 -2.74 -2.97
N GLY A 69 23.40 -2.51 -2.52
CA GLY A 69 24.53 -3.38 -2.82
C GLY A 69 25.71 -3.23 -1.90
N ARG A 70 26.65 -4.15 -2.09
CA ARG A 70 27.98 -4.18 -1.49
C ARG A 70 29.00 -4.46 -2.58
N SER A 71 30.26 -4.11 -2.31
CA SER A 71 31.37 -4.37 -3.22
C SER A 71 31.06 -3.89 -4.65
N LYS A 72 31.06 -4.78 -5.66
CA LYS A 72 30.89 -4.41 -7.08
C LYS A 72 29.46 -4.60 -7.61
N ARG A 73 28.44 -4.81 -6.76
CA ARG A 73 27.06 -5.09 -7.19
C ARG A 73 26.44 -4.01 -8.10
N CYS A 74 26.75 -2.73 -7.90
CA CYS A 74 26.29 -1.67 -8.81
C CYS A 74 26.85 -1.81 -10.23
N LYS A 75 27.99 -2.49 -10.42
CA LYS A 75 28.61 -2.71 -11.74
C LYS A 75 28.07 -3.95 -12.44
N ASP A 76 27.32 -4.79 -11.73
CA ASP A 76 26.70 -5.97 -12.31
C ASP A 76 25.48 -5.59 -13.15
N LYS A 77 25.55 -5.94 -14.42
CA LYS A 77 24.52 -5.71 -15.43
C LYS A 77 23.68 -6.96 -15.71
N ASN A 78 24.01 -8.11 -15.12
CA ASN A 78 23.24 -9.33 -15.31
C ASN A 78 21.97 -9.29 -14.44
N ARG A 79 20.91 -8.70 -14.99
CA ARG A 79 19.62 -8.53 -14.35
C ARG A 79 18.52 -9.18 -15.19
N ASP A 80 17.28 -8.92 -14.80
CA ASP A 80 16.08 -9.36 -15.49
C ASP A 80 16.06 -8.91 -16.96
N GLU A 81 15.22 -9.57 -17.75
CA GLU A 81 15.15 -9.39 -19.21
C GLU A 81 14.85 -7.94 -19.61
N ILE A 82 14.05 -7.22 -18.83
CA ILE A 82 13.68 -5.84 -19.15
C ILE A 82 14.81 -4.87 -18.88
N PHE A 83 15.60 -5.08 -17.83
CA PHE A 83 16.86 -4.34 -17.65
C PHE A 83 17.80 -4.54 -18.85
N LYS A 84 17.93 -5.77 -19.34
CA LYS A 84 18.76 -6.09 -20.52
C LYS A 84 18.24 -5.39 -21.77
N ASN A 85 16.93 -5.42 -22.02
CA ASN A 85 16.31 -4.71 -23.14
C ASN A 85 16.54 -3.18 -23.08
N ILE A 86 16.46 -2.59 -21.89
CA ILE A 86 16.79 -1.17 -21.70
C ILE A 86 18.26 -0.91 -22.00
N GLN A 87 19.16 -1.75 -21.49
CA GLN A 87 20.60 -1.63 -21.73
C GLN A 87 20.96 -1.74 -23.22
N GLU A 88 20.28 -2.59 -23.98
CA GLU A 88 20.52 -2.78 -25.41
C GLU A 88 20.05 -1.59 -26.26
N ARG A 89 19.00 -0.89 -25.82
CA ARG A 89 18.34 0.16 -26.59
C ARG A 89 18.76 1.56 -26.17
N LEU A 90 19.13 1.75 -24.90
CA LEU A 90 19.42 3.04 -24.30
C LEU A 90 20.83 3.07 -23.70
N SER A 91 21.47 4.23 -23.80
CA SER A 91 22.75 4.48 -23.13
C SER A 91 22.50 4.68 -21.63
N ILE A 92 22.89 3.69 -20.82
CA ILE A 92 22.67 3.70 -19.37
C ILE A 92 23.97 3.78 -18.58
N ASP A 93 23.88 4.37 -17.38
CA ASP A 93 24.96 4.37 -16.40
C ASP A 93 24.41 4.23 -14.97
N THR A 94 25.30 4.05 -14.01
CA THR A 94 24.97 3.86 -12.60
C THR A 94 25.69 4.88 -11.71
N ARG A 95 25.03 5.30 -10.63
CA ARG A 95 25.67 6.10 -9.59
C ARG A 95 25.27 5.63 -8.20
N ILE A 96 26.20 5.75 -7.26
CA ILE A 96 25.94 5.54 -5.84
C ILE A 96 25.33 6.82 -5.28
N VAL A 97 24.17 6.70 -4.62
CA VAL A 97 23.44 7.82 -4.01
C VAL A 97 23.72 7.91 -2.52
N TYR A 98 23.80 6.77 -1.85
CA TYR A 98 24.17 6.66 -0.43
C TYR A 98 25.25 5.60 -0.25
N SER A 99 26.22 5.85 0.62
CA SER A 99 27.35 4.95 0.89
C SER A 99 27.68 4.89 2.37
N ASN A 100 28.53 3.93 2.76
CA ASN A 100 28.96 3.71 4.14
C ASN A 100 27.80 3.39 5.09
N LEU A 101 26.85 2.59 4.61
CA LEU A 101 25.66 2.20 5.37
C LEU A 101 25.84 0.83 5.98
N SER A 102 25.18 0.59 7.10
CA SER A 102 24.85 -0.76 7.55
C SER A 102 23.83 -1.41 6.60
N GLU A 103 23.61 -2.72 6.77
CA GLU A 103 22.60 -3.41 5.95
C GLU A 103 21.18 -2.88 6.17
N GLU A 104 20.82 -2.64 7.44
CA GLU A 104 19.50 -2.12 7.83
C GLU A 104 19.29 -0.71 7.27
N GLU A 105 20.25 0.19 7.45
CA GLU A 105 20.19 1.54 6.89
C GLU A 105 20.08 1.52 5.37
N SER A 106 20.75 0.57 4.70
CA SER A 106 20.67 0.45 3.24
C SER A 106 19.29 0.01 2.75
N LEU A 107 18.55 -0.78 3.54
CA LEU A 107 17.19 -1.21 3.22
C LEU A 107 16.20 -0.03 3.34
N ASP A 108 16.33 0.75 4.42
CA ASP A 108 15.56 1.97 4.62
C ASP A 108 15.82 2.97 3.49
N LYS A 109 17.10 3.23 3.18
CA LYS A 109 17.51 4.21 2.16
C LYS A 109 17.15 3.78 0.73
N GLU A 110 17.18 2.48 0.43
CA GLU A 110 16.70 1.96 -0.86
C GLU A 110 15.21 2.24 -1.03
N SER A 111 14.43 2.03 0.04
CA SER A 111 12.99 2.26 0.07
C SER A 111 12.66 3.73 -0.09
N GLU A 112 13.29 4.62 0.70
CA GLU A 112 13.14 6.07 0.60
C GLU A 112 13.45 6.58 -0.81
N LEU A 113 14.60 6.15 -1.37
CA LEU A 113 15.02 6.60 -2.70
C LEU A 113 14.06 6.13 -3.79
N ALA A 114 13.62 4.86 -3.72
CA ALA A 114 12.65 4.35 -4.68
C ALA A 114 11.36 5.18 -4.68
N ILE A 115 10.84 5.50 -3.48
CA ILE A 115 9.65 6.35 -3.31
C ILE A 115 9.91 7.74 -3.91
N GLN A 116 11.01 8.38 -3.55
CA GLN A 116 11.36 9.70 -4.07
C GLN A 116 11.38 9.71 -5.61
N ARG A 117 12.03 8.73 -6.24
CA ARG A 117 12.10 8.64 -7.70
C ARG A 117 10.71 8.45 -8.33
N PHE A 118 9.82 7.69 -7.69
CA PHE A 118 8.43 7.60 -8.14
C PHE A 118 7.71 8.95 -8.12
N PHE A 119 7.86 9.73 -7.05
CA PHE A 119 7.26 11.08 -6.95
C PHE A 119 7.86 12.06 -7.97
N GLU A 120 9.11 11.85 -8.37
CA GLU A 120 9.74 12.61 -9.47
C GLU A 120 9.26 12.15 -10.86
N GLY A 121 8.38 11.14 -10.96
CA GLY A 121 7.79 10.66 -12.20
C GLY A 121 8.59 9.57 -12.93
N ASN A 122 9.60 8.98 -12.28
CA ASN A 122 10.45 7.95 -12.87
C ASN A 122 9.75 6.58 -12.92
N THR A 123 10.09 5.79 -13.94
CA THR A 123 9.61 4.40 -14.08
C THR A 123 10.65 3.42 -13.60
N LEU A 124 10.51 2.98 -12.35
CA LEU A 124 11.39 1.97 -11.77
C LEU A 124 10.94 0.56 -12.20
N ILE A 125 11.79 -0.19 -12.90
CA ILE A 125 11.44 -1.51 -13.43
C ILE A 125 11.51 -2.62 -12.37
N ASN A 126 12.31 -2.43 -11.33
CA ASN A 126 12.50 -3.42 -10.27
C ASN A 126 11.51 -3.27 -9.12
N ARG A 127 10.79 -2.15 -9.08
CA ARG A 127 9.69 -1.86 -8.17
C ARG A 127 8.74 -0.97 -8.97
N ILE A 128 7.66 -1.50 -9.51
CA ILE A 128 6.78 -0.76 -10.44
C ILE A 128 5.79 0.12 -9.68
N THR A 129 5.38 -0.33 -8.48
CA THR A 129 4.56 0.44 -7.55
C THR A 129 5.23 0.53 -6.17
N PRO A 130 5.04 1.63 -5.43
CA PRO A 130 5.60 1.78 -4.09
C PRO A 130 4.86 0.96 -3.03
N PHE A 131 3.70 0.37 -3.34
CA PHE A 131 2.89 -0.40 -2.38
C PHE A 131 3.55 -1.71 -1.93
N SER A 132 4.51 -2.24 -2.69
CA SER A 132 5.31 -3.40 -2.28
C SER A 132 6.44 -3.04 -1.30
N ILE A 133 6.58 -1.76 -0.94
CA ILE A 133 7.59 -1.27 0.01
C ILE A 133 7.02 -1.42 1.44
N PRO A 134 7.69 -2.16 2.34
CA PRO A 134 7.26 -2.26 3.73
C PRO A 134 7.15 -0.87 4.37
N ASN A 135 6.12 -0.67 5.19
CA ASN A 135 5.88 0.59 5.92
C ASN A 135 5.77 1.84 5.03
N ILE A 136 5.34 1.69 3.77
CA ILE A 136 5.24 2.79 2.80
C ILE A 136 4.53 4.02 3.34
N TYR A 137 3.37 3.87 3.99
CA TYR A 137 2.60 4.99 4.53
C TYR A 137 3.38 5.78 5.58
N TRP A 138 4.09 5.08 6.48
CA TRP A 138 4.94 5.71 7.48
C TRP A 138 6.14 6.43 6.84
N LEU A 139 6.79 5.81 5.85
CA LEU A 139 7.94 6.42 5.15
C LEU A 139 7.54 7.71 4.41
N VAL A 140 6.43 7.64 3.67
CA VAL A 140 5.86 8.75 2.89
C VAL A 140 5.55 9.93 3.82
N GLU A 141 4.83 9.68 4.92
CA GLU A 141 4.42 10.74 5.83
C GLU A 141 5.56 11.28 6.70
N LYS A 142 6.33 10.39 7.35
CA LYS A 142 7.26 10.78 8.41
C LYS A 142 8.67 11.06 7.93
N ARG A 143 9.13 10.41 6.86
CA ARG A 143 10.50 10.61 6.35
C ARG A 143 10.56 11.51 5.12
N LEU A 144 9.53 11.44 4.27
CA LEU A 144 9.51 12.20 3.01
C LEU A 144 8.58 13.43 3.05
N GLY A 145 7.64 13.49 4.00
CA GLY A 145 6.75 14.63 4.19
C GLY A 145 5.62 14.72 3.16
N TYR A 146 5.28 13.62 2.50
CA TYR A 146 4.16 13.53 1.56
C TYR A 146 2.88 13.05 2.25
N SER A 147 1.73 13.45 1.72
CA SER A 147 0.43 12.92 2.15
C SER A 147 0.11 11.58 1.47
N GLU A 148 -0.81 10.81 2.06
CA GLU A 148 -1.30 9.58 1.46
C GLU A 148 -2.01 9.85 0.10
N GLU A 149 -2.70 10.97 -0.04
CA GLU A 149 -3.30 11.40 -1.30
C GLU A 149 -2.26 11.75 -2.37
N GLU A 150 -1.10 12.30 -1.97
CA GLU A 150 0.04 12.50 -2.88
C GLU A 150 0.60 11.16 -3.35
N LEU A 151 0.71 10.17 -2.46
CA LEU A 151 1.10 8.81 -2.84
C LEU A 151 0.14 8.24 -3.88
N TYR A 152 -1.17 8.22 -3.63
CA TYR A 152 -2.13 7.68 -4.59
C TYR A 152 -2.15 8.44 -5.92
N ARG A 153 -2.02 9.77 -5.92
CA ARG A 153 -1.95 10.56 -7.16
C ARG A 153 -0.75 10.23 -8.01
N ASN A 154 0.41 9.95 -7.41
CA ASN A 154 1.65 9.63 -8.13
C ASN A 154 1.76 8.15 -8.53
N VAL A 155 0.97 7.27 -7.90
CA VAL A 155 0.85 5.86 -8.29
C VAL A 155 -0.18 5.65 -9.41
N ASP A 156 -1.01 6.64 -9.72
CA ASP A 156 -1.93 6.59 -10.87
C ASP A 156 -1.14 6.48 -12.19
N LEU A 157 -0.91 5.24 -12.63
CA LEU A 157 -0.13 4.91 -13.81
C LEU A 157 -0.71 5.52 -15.09
N SER A 158 -2.02 5.83 -15.12
CA SER A 158 -2.67 6.51 -16.25
C SER A 158 -2.19 7.95 -16.46
N LYS A 159 -1.59 8.54 -15.42
CA LYS A 159 -1.04 9.90 -15.42
C LYS A 159 0.48 9.93 -15.58
N ARG A 160 1.15 8.78 -15.68
CA ARG A 160 2.58 8.74 -15.97
C ARG A 160 2.87 9.18 -17.40
N ASN A 161 4.06 9.69 -17.61
CA ASN A 161 4.50 10.14 -18.92
C ASN A 161 4.79 8.93 -19.83
N TRP A 162 3.77 8.46 -20.53
CA TRP A 162 3.83 7.38 -21.55
C TRP A 162 4.82 7.66 -22.70
N LYS A 163 5.40 8.86 -22.76
CA LYS A 163 6.50 9.20 -23.68
C LYS A 163 7.89 8.80 -23.17
N SER A 164 8.03 8.33 -21.93
CA SER A 164 9.28 7.76 -21.43
C SER A 164 9.68 6.54 -22.27
N GLU A 165 10.89 6.55 -22.81
CA GLU A 165 11.43 5.41 -23.59
C GLU A 165 11.62 4.19 -22.68
N VAL A 166 11.98 4.40 -21.42
CA VAL A 166 12.04 3.35 -20.39
C VAL A 166 10.66 2.72 -20.22
N TYR A 167 9.61 3.53 -20.07
CA TYR A 167 8.23 3.05 -19.92
C TYR A 167 7.78 2.22 -21.13
N GLN A 168 8.09 2.67 -22.35
CA GLN A 168 7.74 1.96 -23.58
C GLN A 168 8.46 0.62 -23.70
N ILE A 169 9.70 0.51 -23.22
CA ILE A 169 10.44 -0.76 -23.19
C ILE A 169 9.93 -1.68 -22.08
N ALA A 170 9.55 -1.12 -20.93
CA ALA A 170 9.12 -1.85 -19.74
C ALA A 170 7.61 -2.13 -19.69
N GLU A 171 6.87 -1.84 -20.76
CA GLU A 171 5.40 -1.95 -20.82
C GLU A 171 4.91 -3.34 -20.36
N SER A 172 5.61 -4.43 -20.71
CA SER A 172 5.20 -5.78 -20.31
C SER A 172 5.20 -5.99 -18.80
N LEU A 173 6.22 -5.53 -18.08
CA LEU A 173 6.27 -5.59 -16.61
C LEU A 173 5.14 -4.76 -15.99
N ILE A 174 4.86 -3.60 -16.58
CA ILE A 174 3.78 -2.72 -16.13
C ILE A 174 2.44 -3.41 -16.35
N VAL A 175 2.19 -3.97 -17.54
CA VAL A 175 0.99 -4.75 -17.88
C VAL A 175 0.83 -5.98 -16.98
N ASP A 176 1.92 -6.69 -16.67
CA ASP A 176 1.89 -7.87 -15.80
C ASP A 176 1.68 -7.51 -14.31
N SER A 177 2.10 -6.31 -13.90
CA SER A 177 1.84 -5.77 -12.56
C SER A 177 0.45 -5.13 -12.41
N LEU A 178 -0.20 -4.79 -13.52
CA LEU A 178 -1.61 -4.40 -13.52
C LEU A 178 -2.44 -5.65 -13.22
N PRO A 179 -3.54 -5.53 -12.44
CA PRO A 179 -4.50 -6.61 -12.34
C PRO A 179 -4.93 -7.03 -13.75
N LYS A 180 -4.68 -8.31 -14.10
CA LYS A 180 -4.99 -8.85 -15.42
C LYS A 180 -6.42 -8.46 -15.82
N LYS A 181 -6.62 -8.01 -17.05
CA LYS A 181 -7.95 -7.62 -17.57
C LYS A 181 -9.03 -8.70 -17.35
N GLU A 182 -8.63 -9.97 -17.25
CA GLU A 182 -9.49 -11.10 -16.87
C GLU A 182 -10.00 -11.02 -15.42
N THR A 183 -9.18 -10.59 -14.45
CA THR A 183 -9.60 -10.40 -13.06
C THR A 183 -10.57 -9.23 -12.91
N MET A 184 -10.48 -8.21 -13.77
CA MET A 184 -11.44 -7.11 -13.84
C MET A 184 -12.80 -7.51 -14.42
N ASN A 185 -12.89 -8.65 -15.11
CA ASN A 185 -14.10 -9.16 -15.77
C ASN A 185 -14.76 -10.34 -15.06
N LEU A 186 -14.22 -10.80 -13.92
CA LEU A 186 -14.89 -11.83 -13.11
C LEU A 186 -16.16 -11.25 -12.49
N PRO A 187 -17.27 -12.01 -12.43
CA PRO A 187 -18.40 -11.63 -11.61
C PRO A 187 -17.91 -11.43 -10.18
N GLN A 188 -18.02 -10.20 -9.68
CA GLN A 188 -17.44 -9.83 -8.39
C GLN A 188 -18.13 -10.59 -7.25
N TYR A 189 -19.43 -10.85 -7.38
CA TYR A 189 -20.26 -11.50 -6.36
C TYR A 189 -21.11 -12.63 -6.93
N ASP A 190 -21.30 -13.65 -6.11
CA ASP A 190 -22.14 -14.80 -6.38
C ASP A 190 -23.61 -14.51 -6.02
N LYS A 191 -24.53 -15.32 -6.56
CA LYS A 191 -25.94 -15.27 -6.18
C LYS A 191 -26.11 -15.86 -4.78
N VAL A 192 -26.77 -15.13 -3.89
CA VAL A 192 -26.99 -15.55 -2.50
C VAL A 192 -27.92 -16.77 -2.42
N THR A 193 -27.52 -17.78 -1.65
CA THR A 193 -28.34 -18.93 -1.26
C THR A 193 -28.31 -19.13 0.26
N LEU A 194 -29.31 -19.79 0.84
CA LEU A 194 -29.30 -20.08 2.28
C LEU A 194 -28.13 -21.01 2.66
N GLU A 195 -27.89 -22.05 1.88
CA GLU A 195 -26.86 -23.06 2.16
C GLU A 195 -25.48 -22.43 2.34
N ASP A 196 -25.10 -21.53 1.43
CA ASP A 196 -23.80 -20.87 1.46
C ASP A 196 -23.66 -19.88 2.64
N LEU A 197 -24.78 -19.37 3.18
CA LEU A 197 -24.79 -18.43 4.31
C LEU A 197 -24.60 -19.13 5.67
N LEU A 198 -24.81 -20.45 5.77
CA LEU A 198 -24.74 -21.16 7.04
C LEU A 198 -23.31 -21.26 7.61
N ALA A 199 -22.28 -20.96 6.82
CA ALA A 199 -20.90 -20.92 7.27
C ALA A 199 -20.20 -19.68 6.72
N THR A 200 -20.36 -18.54 7.40
CA THR A 200 -20.02 -17.23 6.84
C THR A 200 -18.93 -16.51 7.61
N HIS A 201 -18.11 -15.72 6.92
CA HIS A 201 -17.22 -14.73 7.53
C HIS A 201 -17.44 -13.34 6.92
N PHE A 202 -17.41 -12.29 7.74
CA PHE A 202 -17.46 -10.92 7.25
C PHE A 202 -16.08 -10.39 6.90
N ILE A 203 -15.93 -9.83 5.71
CA ILE A 203 -14.74 -9.10 5.30
C ILE A 203 -14.93 -7.61 5.58
N HIS A 204 -14.02 -7.07 6.37
CA HIS A 204 -13.89 -5.63 6.61
C HIS A 204 -12.62 -5.14 5.92
N ARG A 205 -12.78 -4.22 4.97
CA ARG A 205 -11.72 -3.37 4.45
C ARG A 205 -12.08 -1.95 4.83
N GLY A 206 -11.09 -1.12 5.17
CA GLY A 206 -11.35 0.26 5.58
C GLY A 206 -12.27 0.93 4.57
N VAL A 207 -13.39 1.48 5.04
CA VAL A 207 -14.46 2.05 4.21
C VAL A 207 -14.70 3.48 4.64
N SER A 208 -14.83 4.36 3.65
CA SER A 208 -15.10 5.77 3.93
C SER A 208 -16.56 5.98 4.34
N HIS A 209 -16.81 7.03 5.12
CA HIS A 209 -18.16 7.44 5.49
C HIS A 209 -19.06 7.66 4.26
N ASN A 210 -18.52 8.29 3.21
CA ASN A 210 -19.28 8.59 1.99
C ASN A 210 -19.68 7.30 1.26
N THR A 211 -18.80 6.31 1.20
CA THR A 211 -19.09 5.02 0.57
C THR A 211 -20.22 4.28 1.27
N ILE A 212 -20.28 4.36 2.61
CA ILE A 212 -21.40 3.79 3.37
C ILE A 212 -22.72 4.41 2.93
N LEU A 213 -22.77 5.74 2.80
CA LEU A 213 -23.96 6.47 2.39
C LEU A 213 -24.37 6.23 0.93
N GLU A 214 -23.40 5.97 0.04
CA GLU A 214 -23.68 5.62 -1.36
C GLU A 214 -24.36 4.25 -1.49
N VAL A 215 -23.95 3.29 -0.65
CA VAL A 215 -24.50 1.92 -0.67
C VAL A 215 -25.79 1.83 0.14
N PHE A 216 -25.84 2.52 1.27
CA PHE A 216 -26.95 2.51 2.21
C PHE A 216 -27.44 3.95 2.44
N ASP A 217 -28.69 4.24 2.04
CA ASP A 217 -29.36 5.55 2.23
C ASP A 217 -29.73 5.78 3.72
N PHE A 218 -28.73 5.78 4.60
CA PHE A 218 -28.91 6.05 6.03
C PHE A 218 -29.17 7.53 6.24
N LYS A 219 -30.38 7.87 6.71
CA LYS A 219 -30.84 9.27 6.85
C LYS A 219 -30.55 9.90 8.21
N VAL A 220 -30.31 9.07 9.23
CA VAL A 220 -30.16 9.49 10.63
C VAL A 220 -29.19 8.54 11.33
N GLY A 221 -28.30 9.07 12.17
CA GLY A 221 -27.34 8.29 12.96
C GLY A 221 -25.93 8.24 12.35
N ASP A 222 -25.00 7.62 13.07
CA ASP A 222 -23.65 7.36 12.56
C ASP A 222 -23.67 6.20 11.54
N PRO A 223 -23.20 6.38 10.30
CA PRO A 223 -23.28 5.34 9.28
C PRO A 223 -22.53 4.05 9.61
N PHE A 224 -21.47 4.12 10.44
CA PHE A 224 -20.78 2.90 10.87
C PHE A 224 -21.62 2.13 11.88
N GLU A 225 -22.24 2.82 12.85
CA GLU A 225 -23.20 2.19 13.78
C GLU A 225 -24.39 1.56 13.04
N GLU A 226 -24.97 2.26 12.06
CA GLU A 226 -26.07 1.73 11.24
C GLU A 226 -25.63 0.51 10.40
N LEU A 227 -24.42 0.55 9.85
CA LEU A 227 -23.84 -0.59 9.14
C LEU A 227 -23.67 -1.81 10.06
N GLU A 228 -23.20 -1.62 11.29
CA GLU A 228 -23.08 -2.72 12.25
C GLU A 228 -24.45 -3.28 12.68
N LYS A 229 -25.51 -2.46 12.73
CA LYS A 229 -26.88 -2.98 12.92
C LYS A 229 -27.29 -3.90 11.76
N LYS A 230 -26.91 -3.57 10.53
CA LYS A 230 -27.15 -4.42 9.35
C LYS A 230 -26.35 -5.70 9.36
N VAL A 231 -25.10 -5.66 9.85
CA VAL A 231 -24.31 -6.87 10.07
C VAL A 231 -25.01 -7.80 11.07
N LYS A 232 -25.45 -7.27 12.22
CA LYS A 232 -26.18 -8.03 13.25
C LYS A 232 -27.49 -8.65 12.75
N GLU A 233 -28.17 -7.99 11.82
CA GLU A 233 -29.37 -8.54 11.16
C GLU A 233 -29.04 -9.85 10.43
N VAL A 234 -27.94 -9.86 9.67
CA VAL A 234 -27.46 -11.06 8.98
C VAL A 234 -26.96 -12.13 9.96
N GLU A 235 -26.20 -11.74 11.00
CA GLU A 235 -25.74 -12.67 12.04
C GLU A 235 -26.92 -13.41 12.68
N SER A 236 -27.95 -12.67 13.07
CA SER A 236 -29.18 -13.21 13.68
C SER A 236 -29.91 -14.14 12.72
N PHE A 237 -29.96 -13.80 11.43
CA PHE A 237 -30.57 -14.65 10.42
C PHE A 237 -29.81 -15.96 10.24
N VAL A 238 -28.48 -15.91 10.15
CA VAL A 238 -27.63 -17.10 10.00
C VAL A 238 -27.77 -18.02 11.21
N GLU A 239 -27.71 -17.48 12.43
CA GLU A 239 -27.88 -18.24 13.67
C GLU A 239 -29.26 -18.90 13.77
N LYS A 240 -30.33 -18.18 13.41
CA LYS A 240 -31.70 -18.71 13.40
C LYS A 240 -31.85 -19.95 12.51
N HIS A 241 -31.07 -20.03 11.42
CA HIS A 241 -31.11 -21.15 10.49
C HIS A 241 -30.03 -22.21 10.79
N GLY A 242 -29.46 -22.21 11.99
CA GLY A 242 -28.47 -23.19 12.43
C GLY A 242 -27.07 -22.99 11.84
N GLY A 243 -26.82 -21.82 11.26
CA GLY A 243 -25.53 -21.44 10.72
C GLY A 243 -24.58 -20.87 11.78
N ARG A 244 -23.36 -20.55 11.33
CA ARG A 244 -22.29 -20.01 12.15
C ARG A 244 -21.55 -18.89 11.44
N ILE A 245 -21.27 -17.83 12.20
CA ILE A 245 -20.37 -16.74 11.81
C ILE A 245 -18.96 -17.03 12.34
N TYR A 246 -17.95 -16.94 11.48
CA TYR A 246 -16.55 -17.10 11.84
C TYR A 246 -15.89 -15.74 12.09
N ALA A 247 -15.08 -15.65 13.14
CA ALA A 247 -14.31 -14.45 13.46
C ALA A 247 -13.14 -14.19 12.49
N SER A 248 -12.76 -15.19 11.69
CA SER A 248 -11.68 -15.11 10.70
C SER A 248 -12.05 -15.88 9.42
N GLN A 249 -11.21 -15.78 8.39
CA GLN A 249 -11.33 -16.50 7.11
C GLN A 249 -11.09 -18.02 7.26
N ALA A 250 -11.86 -18.67 8.12
CA ALA A 250 -11.71 -20.08 8.44
C ALA A 250 -11.83 -20.97 7.19
N LYS A 251 -11.10 -22.09 7.18
CA LYS A 251 -11.20 -23.08 6.08
C LYS A 251 -12.61 -23.63 5.88
N LYS A 252 -13.42 -23.64 6.95
CA LYS A 252 -14.81 -24.11 6.95
C LYS A 252 -15.82 -23.07 6.50
N ALA A 253 -15.43 -21.80 6.34
CA ALA A 253 -16.33 -20.79 5.80
C ALA A 253 -16.65 -21.13 4.33
N GLN A 254 -17.93 -21.21 4.02
CA GLN A 254 -18.49 -21.43 2.69
C GLN A 254 -18.71 -20.11 1.95
N SER A 255 -18.92 -19.01 2.69
CA SER A 255 -19.06 -17.69 2.09
C SER A 255 -18.37 -16.56 2.86
N PHE A 256 -18.00 -15.53 2.09
CA PHE A 256 -17.49 -14.25 2.57
C PHE A 256 -18.46 -13.15 2.21
N ILE A 257 -18.90 -12.39 3.23
CA ILE A 257 -19.74 -11.21 3.05
C ILE A 257 -18.87 -9.97 3.20
N PHE A 258 -18.75 -9.19 2.15
CA PHE A 258 -18.11 -7.89 2.18
C PHE A 258 -19.11 -6.89 2.75
N LYS A 259 -18.76 -6.25 3.89
CA LYS A 259 -19.61 -5.22 4.51
C LYS A 259 -19.87 -4.10 3.50
N ILE A 260 -18.80 -3.60 2.91
CA ILE A 260 -18.72 -2.69 1.76
C ILE A 260 -17.41 -3.04 1.04
N ASP A 261 -17.39 -2.99 -0.29
CA ASP A 261 -16.17 -3.26 -1.07
C ASP A 261 -16.00 -2.20 -2.16
N GLU A 262 -14.96 -1.38 -2.00
CA GLU A 262 -14.55 -0.35 -2.96
C GLU A 262 -13.59 -0.90 -4.04
N SER A 263 -13.08 -2.12 -3.88
CA SER A 263 -11.96 -2.62 -4.67
C SER A 263 -12.32 -3.83 -5.53
N LYS A 264 -12.40 -3.64 -6.85
CA LYS A 264 -12.44 -4.75 -7.82
C LYS A 264 -11.22 -5.69 -7.71
N LEU A 265 -10.11 -5.17 -7.19
CA LEU A 265 -8.85 -5.89 -6.95
C LEU A 265 -8.94 -6.89 -5.78
N GLY A 266 -9.65 -6.52 -4.71
CA GLY A 266 -9.68 -7.30 -3.48
C GLY A 266 -10.45 -8.61 -3.58
N THR A 267 -11.55 -8.58 -4.32
CA THR A 267 -12.39 -9.75 -4.60
C THR A 267 -11.71 -10.71 -5.56
N ALA A 268 -11.02 -10.20 -6.58
CA ALA A 268 -10.25 -11.03 -7.50
C ALA A 268 -9.15 -11.85 -6.80
N GLU A 269 -8.35 -11.21 -5.94
CA GLU A 269 -7.30 -11.88 -5.15
C GLU A 269 -7.88 -13.00 -4.26
N MET A 270 -9.02 -12.72 -3.62
CA MET A 270 -9.69 -13.69 -2.78
C MET A 270 -10.23 -14.87 -3.59
N ARG A 271 -10.71 -14.62 -4.83
CA ARG A 271 -11.21 -15.68 -5.72
C ARG A 271 -10.09 -16.59 -6.19
N GLU A 272 -8.90 -16.05 -6.41
CA GLU A 272 -7.71 -16.85 -6.74
C GLU A 272 -7.29 -17.75 -5.55
N LYS A 273 -7.28 -17.20 -4.33
CA LYS A 273 -6.84 -17.92 -3.13
C LYS A 273 -7.86 -18.93 -2.59
N ARG A 274 -9.15 -18.65 -2.79
CA ARG A 274 -10.29 -19.42 -2.25
C ARG A 274 -11.41 -19.53 -3.30
N PRO A 275 -11.18 -20.19 -4.45
CA PRO A 275 -12.15 -20.26 -5.55
C PRO A 275 -13.46 -20.97 -5.18
N GLU A 276 -13.44 -21.79 -4.13
CA GLU A 276 -14.60 -22.51 -3.62
C GLU A 276 -15.52 -21.67 -2.74
N VAL A 277 -15.02 -20.54 -2.20
CA VAL A 277 -15.77 -19.70 -1.27
C VAL A 277 -16.64 -18.71 -2.04
N LYS A 278 -17.92 -18.67 -1.71
CA LYS A 278 -18.87 -17.72 -2.30
C LYS A 278 -18.65 -16.32 -1.77
N MET A 279 -18.81 -15.32 -2.63
CA MET A 279 -18.58 -13.92 -2.26
C MET A 279 -19.85 -13.11 -2.42
N TYR A 280 -20.22 -12.39 -1.37
CA TYR A 280 -21.46 -11.61 -1.35
C TYR A 280 -21.20 -10.17 -0.92
N ARG A 281 -22.05 -9.25 -1.40
CA ARG A 281 -22.21 -7.94 -0.77
C ARG A 281 -23.20 -8.07 0.36
N LEU A 282 -22.94 -7.36 1.46
CA LEU A 282 -23.90 -7.26 2.57
C LEU A 282 -25.29 -6.83 2.07
N TYR A 283 -25.35 -5.88 1.14
CA TYR A 283 -26.59 -5.44 0.52
C TYR A 283 -27.39 -6.58 -0.13
N ASP A 284 -26.73 -7.44 -0.92
CA ASP A 284 -27.41 -8.55 -1.62
C ASP A 284 -27.94 -9.59 -0.63
N VAL A 285 -27.21 -9.83 0.46
CA VAL A 285 -27.63 -10.74 1.53
C VAL A 285 -28.84 -10.20 2.27
N LEU A 286 -28.86 -8.90 2.59
CA LEU A 286 -30.03 -8.25 3.21
C LEU A 286 -31.26 -8.32 2.30
N GLN A 287 -31.08 -8.09 0.99
CA GLN A 287 -32.17 -8.24 0.02
C GLN A 287 -32.66 -9.69 -0.06
N PHE A 288 -31.76 -10.67 -0.02
CA PHE A 288 -32.12 -12.08 0.06
C PHE A 288 -32.95 -12.37 1.32
N ILE A 289 -32.49 -11.91 2.49
CA ILE A 289 -33.18 -12.09 3.78
C ILE A 289 -34.58 -11.46 3.76
N ALA A 290 -34.71 -10.23 3.25
CA ALA A 290 -36.00 -9.54 3.17
C ALA A 290 -37.02 -10.29 2.29
N ASN A 291 -36.55 -11.01 1.28
CA ASN A 291 -37.36 -11.80 0.37
C ASN A 291 -37.44 -13.29 0.75
N PHE A 292 -36.76 -13.70 1.83
CA PHE A 292 -36.71 -15.09 2.26
C PHE A 292 -38.03 -15.46 2.93
N LYS A 293 -38.87 -16.19 2.19
CA LYS A 293 -40.12 -16.75 2.71
C LYS A 293 -39.77 -18.00 3.52
N ASN A 294 -40.11 -18.01 4.82
CA ASN A 294 -40.05 -19.20 5.67
C ASN A 294 -40.94 -20.32 5.11
#